data_AF-A0A527D8X0-F1
#
_entry.id   AF-A0A527D8X0-F1
#
_cell.length_a   1.000
_cell.length_b   1.000
_cell.length_c   1.000
_cell.angle_alpha   90.00
_cell.angle_beta   90.00
_cell.angle_gamma   90.00
#
_symmetry.space_group_name_H-M   'P 1'
#
loop_
_entity.id
_entity.type
_entity.pdbx_description
1 polymer ?
#
loop_
_entity_poly.entity_id
_entity_poly.type
_entity_poly.pdbx_seq_one_letter_code
_entity_poly.pdbx_strand_id
1 'polypeptide(L)'
;MRGSASRTHLGGTAVSESIISADLVDKDNAARKANLERDYASLGERLDRRGIAIDAIRDKVEKFAVAIPSWGVGTGGTRFARFPGAGEPRDIFDKIEDCAVIQQLTQATPTVSLHIPWDKADPNRLKQAASRFGLGFDAMNS
;
A
#
# COMPACT_ATOMS: atom_id res chain seq x y z
N MET A 1 45.21 -16.80 -3.43
CA MET A 1 45.40 -15.43 -3.95
C MET A 1 44.91 -15.35 -5.39
N ARG A 2 43.76 -14.70 -5.59
CA ARG A 2 43.32 -13.97 -6.80
C ARG A 2 41.92 -13.44 -6.47
N GLY A 3 41.87 -12.20 -6.02
CA GLY A 3 40.62 -11.49 -5.76
C GLY A 3 39.95 -11.12 -7.07
N SER A 4 38.68 -11.47 -7.21
CA SER A 4 37.80 -10.95 -8.23
C SER A 4 36.88 -9.92 -7.56
N ALA A 5 37.25 -8.65 -7.67
CA ALA A 5 36.35 -7.54 -7.39
C ALA A 5 35.29 -7.50 -8.48
N SER A 6 34.01 -7.58 -8.11
CA SER A 6 32.92 -7.25 -9.04
C SER A 6 31.81 -6.51 -8.31
N ARG A 7 31.82 -5.19 -8.55
CA ARG A 7 30.73 -4.20 -8.51
C ARG A 7 29.66 -4.38 -7.44
N THR A 8 29.81 -3.60 -6.38
CA THR A 8 28.70 -3.06 -5.60
C THR A 8 27.78 -2.25 -6.52
N HIS A 9 26.59 -2.78 -6.79
CA HIS A 9 25.50 -2.00 -7.37
C HIS A 9 24.89 -1.18 -6.22
N LEU A 10 25.35 0.05 -6.05
CA LEU A 10 24.70 1.05 -5.21
C LEU A 10 23.47 1.58 -5.96
N GLY A 11 22.41 0.78 -5.99
CA GLY A 11 21.07 1.27 -6.29
C GLY A 11 20.53 1.87 -5.00
N GLY A 12 20.60 3.20 -4.86
CA GLY A 12 19.97 3.88 -3.74
C GLY A 12 18.47 3.64 -3.79
N THR A 13 17.95 2.84 -2.87
CA THR A 13 16.52 2.76 -2.60
C THR A 13 16.09 4.16 -2.20
N ALA A 14 15.31 4.83 -3.04
CA ALA A 14 14.60 6.03 -2.60
C ALA A 14 13.80 5.61 -1.37
N VAL A 15 14.14 6.18 -0.21
CA VAL A 15 13.43 5.90 1.03
C VAL A 15 12.07 6.58 0.90
N SER A 16 11.02 5.79 0.67
CA SER A 16 9.65 6.28 0.71
C SER A 16 9.35 6.80 2.11
N GLU A 17 8.72 7.97 2.20
CA GLU A 17 8.18 8.51 3.43
C GLU A 17 7.07 7.59 3.97
N SER A 18 7.00 7.45 5.30
CA SER A 18 5.97 6.68 6.01
C SER A 18 5.13 7.63 6.84
N ILE A 19 3.81 7.52 6.77
CA ILE A 19 2.87 8.36 7.53
C ILE A 19 2.62 7.76 8.92
N ILE A 20 2.44 6.44 8.99
CA ILE A 20 2.34 5.72 10.26
C ILE A 20 3.76 5.40 10.75
N SER A 21 4.04 5.63 12.03
CA SER A 21 5.39 5.38 12.56
C SER A 21 5.72 3.87 12.52
N ALA A 22 6.97 3.56 12.14
CA ALA A 22 7.45 2.18 12.12
C ALA A 22 7.34 1.52 13.50
N ASP A 23 7.68 2.25 14.57
CA ASP A 23 7.56 1.75 15.95
C ASP A 23 6.14 1.33 16.34
N LEU A 24 5.11 2.05 15.85
CA LEU A 24 3.73 1.69 16.12
C LEU A 24 3.35 0.41 15.38
N VAL A 25 3.70 0.32 14.10
CA VAL A 25 3.48 -0.88 13.28
C VAL A 25 4.18 -2.10 13.90
N ASP A 26 5.44 -1.95 14.30
CA ASP A 26 6.23 -3.01 14.91
C ASP A 26 5.66 -3.46 16.25
N LYS A 27 5.20 -2.52 17.09
CA LYS A 27 4.54 -2.82 18.36
C LYS A 27 3.25 -3.61 18.14
N ASP A 28 2.40 -3.19 17.21
CA ASP A 28 1.13 -3.86 16.91
C ASP A 28 1.35 -5.25 16.26
N ASN A 29 2.35 -5.37 15.39
CA ASN A 29 2.77 -6.64 14.81
C ASN A 29 3.29 -7.61 15.88
N ALA A 30 4.18 -7.15 16.75
CA ALA A 30 4.73 -7.95 17.85
C ALA A 30 3.64 -8.49 18.77
N ALA A 31 2.62 -7.68 19.07
CA ALA A 31 1.49 -8.09 19.91
C ALA A 31 0.65 -9.24 19.32
N ARG A 32 0.64 -9.38 17.98
CA ARG A 32 -0.18 -10.38 17.25
C ARG A 32 0.62 -11.55 16.70
N LYS A 33 1.95 -11.41 16.63
CA LYS A 33 2.87 -12.33 15.96
C LYS A 33 2.72 -13.79 16.43
N ALA A 34 2.68 -14.03 17.73
CA ALA A 34 2.59 -15.39 18.27
C ALA A 34 1.32 -16.13 17.85
N ASN A 35 0.18 -15.43 17.75
CA ASN A 35 -1.06 -16.03 17.27
C ASN A 35 -1.03 -16.24 15.75
N LEU A 36 -0.51 -15.26 14.99
CA LEU A 36 -0.33 -15.38 13.54
C LEU A 36 0.55 -16.60 13.18
N GLU A 37 1.68 -16.79 13.86
CA GLU A 37 2.58 -17.92 13.62
C GLU A 37 1.90 -19.27 13.86
N ARG A 38 1.11 -19.38 14.94
CA ARG A 38 0.35 -20.60 15.25
C ARG A 38 -0.72 -20.89 14.19
N ASP A 39 -1.49 -19.87 13.81
CA ASP A 39 -2.58 -20.01 12.84
C ASP A 39 -2.04 -20.31 11.44
N TYR A 40 -0.94 -19.66 11.04
CA TYR A 40 -0.27 -19.89 9.77
C TYR A 40 0.34 -21.30 9.69
N ALA A 41 0.96 -21.79 10.76
CA ALA A 41 1.47 -23.17 10.84
C ALA A 41 0.34 -24.20 10.71
N SER A 42 -0.76 -24.01 11.46
CA SER A 42 -1.95 -24.87 11.40
C SER A 42 -2.56 -24.90 9.98
N LEU A 43 -2.66 -23.75 9.32
CA LEU A 43 -3.10 -23.67 7.94
C LEU A 43 -2.13 -24.38 6.99
N GLY A 44 -0.82 -24.21 7.20
CA GLY A 44 0.24 -24.86 6.43
C GLY A 44 0.11 -26.38 6.45
N GLU A 45 -0.03 -26.98 7.63
CA GLU A 45 -0.24 -28.43 7.77
C GLU A 45 -1.51 -28.91 7.07
N ARG A 46 -2.59 -28.14 7.13
CA ARG A 46 -3.87 -28.48 6.47
C ARG A 46 -3.78 -28.42 4.95
N LEU A 47 -3.02 -27.47 4.42
CA LEU A 47 -2.78 -27.31 2.98
C LEU A 47 -1.81 -28.38 2.46
N ASP A 48 -0.78 -28.69 3.23
CA ASP A 48 0.21 -29.73 2.88
C ASP A 48 -0.43 -31.11 2.74
N ARG A 49 -1.35 -31.49 3.66
CA ARG A 49 -2.17 -32.72 3.52
C ARG A 49 -3.01 -32.79 2.24
N ARG A 50 -3.24 -31.65 1.58
CA ARG A 50 -3.97 -31.53 0.31
C ARG A 50 -3.03 -31.36 -0.89
N GLY A 51 -1.70 -31.46 -0.69
CA GLY A 51 -0.69 -31.25 -1.72
C GLY A 51 -0.53 -29.79 -2.16
N ILE A 52 -0.84 -28.83 -1.27
CA ILE A 52 -0.81 -27.39 -1.57
C ILE A 52 0.28 -26.72 -0.71
N ALA A 53 1.29 -26.14 -1.35
CA ALA A 53 2.36 -25.41 -0.67
C ALA A 53 1.89 -24.00 -0.23
N ILE A 54 1.85 -23.75 1.09
CA ILE A 54 1.39 -22.47 1.64
C ILE A 54 2.28 -21.28 1.22
N ASP A 55 3.60 -21.48 1.13
CA ASP A 55 4.53 -20.43 0.69
C ASP A 55 4.25 -19.98 -0.74
N ALA A 56 3.93 -20.92 -1.64
CA ALA A 56 3.57 -20.59 -3.02
C ALA A 56 2.27 -19.78 -3.13
N ILE A 57 1.35 -19.92 -2.15
CA ILE A 57 0.16 -19.07 -2.05
C ILE A 57 0.56 -17.69 -1.51
N ARG A 58 1.33 -17.63 -0.41
CA ARG A 58 1.80 -16.37 0.17
C ARG A 58 2.51 -15.50 -0.88
N ASP A 59 3.44 -16.08 -1.64
CA ASP A 59 4.21 -15.36 -2.64
C ASP A 59 3.34 -14.81 -3.78
N LYS A 60 2.19 -15.44 -4.08
CA LYS A 60 1.21 -14.91 -5.04
C LYS A 60 0.38 -13.78 -4.42
N VAL A 61 -0.02 -13.92 -3.16
CA VAL A 61 -0.79 -12.89 -2.45
C VAL A 61 0.07 -11.63 -2.24
N GLU A 62 1.34 -11.78 -1.88
CA GLU A 62 2.27 -10.65 -1.70
C GLU A 62 2.45 -9.82 -2.97
N LYS A 63 2.36 -10.45 -4.15
CA LYS A 63 2.48 -9.77 -5.45
C LYS A 63 1.15 -9.23 -5.97
N PHE A 64 0.04 -9.56 -5.33
CA PHE A 64 -1.27 -9.08 -5.75
C PHE A 64 -1.41 -7.60 -5.42
N ALA A 65 -1.80 -6.81 -6.41
CA ALA A 65 -1.98 -5.38 -6.28
C ALA A 65 -3.34 -4.97 -6.87
N VAL A 66 -3.98 -3.99 -6.22
CA VAL A 66 -5.22 -3.37 -6.68
C VAL A 66 -5.14 -1.85 -6.49
N ALA A 67 -5.52 -1.08 -7.50
CA ALA A 67 -5.48 0.38 -7.40
C ALA A 67 -6.51 0.92 -6.40
N ILE A 68 -6.14 1.95 -5.63
CA ILE A 68 -7.10 2.68 -4.76
C ILE A 68 -7.77 3.79 -5.58
N PRO A 69 -9.11 3.91 -5.55
CA PRO A 69 -9.79 5.07 -6.09
C PRO A 69 -9.57 6.31 -5.20
N SER A 70 -9.07 7.41 -5.77
CA SER A 70 -8.93 8.68 -5.04
C SER A 70 -10.26 9.18 -4.43
N TRP A 71 -11.39 8.88 -5.08
CA TRP A 71 -12.74 9.26 -4.62
C TRP A 71 -13.28 8.36 -3.50
N GLY A 72 -12.57 7.28 -3.15
CA GLY A 72 -12.95 6.35 -2.09
C GLY A 72 -12.39 6.69 -0.71
N VAL A 73 -11.39 7.58 -0.62
CA VAL A 73 -10.75 7.92 0.66
C VAL A 73 -11.46 9.05 1.41
N GLY A 74 -12.28 9.85 0.73
CA GLY A 74 -13.23 10.77 1.37
C GLY A 74 -14.57 10.10 1.66
N THR A 75 -15.33 10.60 2.64
CA THR A 75 -16.64 10.03 2.96
C THR A 75 -17.59 10.19 1.78
N GLY A 76 -18.09 9.05 1.30
CA GLY A 76 -19.10 8.97 0.25
C GLY A 76 -20.46 9.55 0.67
N GLY A 77 -21.42 9.51 -0.24
CA GLY A 77 -22.77 9.98 0.00
C GLY A 77 -23.78 9.20 -0.83
N THR A 78 -25.05 9.39 -0.50
CA THR A 78 -26.16 8.89 -1.31
C THR A 78 -26.86 10.06 -1.99
N ARG A 79 -27.86 9.75 -2.84
CA ARG A 79 -28.76 10.78 -3.38
C ARG A 79 -29.57 11.54 -2.31
N PHE A 80 -29.58 11.07 -1.06
CA PHE A 80 -30.36 11.68 0.01
C PHE A 80 -29.52 12.57 0.92
N ALA A 81 -28.32 12.12 1.30
CA ALA A 81 -27.47 12.84 2.23
C ALA A 81 -26.00 12.40 2.14
N ARG A 82 -25.13 13.28 2.66
CA ARG A 82 -23.72 13.05 2.94
C ARG A 82 -23.40 13.53 4.36
N PHE A 83 -22.70 12.71 5.13
CA PHE A 83 -22.35 12.98 6.52
C PHE A 83 -20.82 12.87 6.68
N PRO A 84 -20.06 13.94 6.41
CA PRO A 84 -18.60 13.89 6.48
C PRO A 84 -18.11 13.56 7.90
N GLY A 85 -17.05 12.77 7.98
CA GLY A 85 -16.34 12.50 9.24
C GLY A 85 -15.42 13.64 9.64
N ALA A 86 -14.68 13.44 10.73
CA ALA A 86 -13.55 14.29 11.05
C ALA A 86 -12.36 13.96 10.14
N GLY A 87 -11.58 14.98 9.74
CA GLY A 87 -10.37 14.77 8.95
C GLY A 87 -10.61 14.44 7.47
N GLU A 88 -11.71 14.89 6.86
CA GLU A 88 -11.95 14.69 5.43
C GLU A 88 -10.81 15.28 4.58
N PRO A 89 -10.31 14.54 3.56
CA PRO A 89 -9.33 15.07 2.63
C PRO A 89 -9.95 16.18 1.78
N ARG A 90 -9.27 17.32 1.69
CA ARG A 90 -9.80 18.55 1.07
C ARG A 90 -9.48 18.63 -0.42
N ASP A 91 -8.38 18.02 -0.84
CA ASP A 91 -7.93 18.00 -2.24
C ASP A 91 -7.22 16.68 -2.59
N ILE A 92 -6.73 16.57 -3.83
CA ILE A 92 -6.02 15.38 -4.29
C ILE A 92 -4.72 15.11 -3.53
N PHE A 93 -4.07 16.13 -2.95
CA PHE A 93 -2.83 15.92 -2.20
C PHE A 93 -3.12 15.30 -0.84
N ASP A 94 -4.16 15.78 -0.13
CA ASP A 94 -4.65 15.12 1.09
C ASP A 94 -5.05 13.66 0.79
N LYS A 95 -5.79 13.42 -0.32
CA LYS A 95 -6.19 12.06 -0.74
C LYS A 95 -4.99 11.14 -1.03
N ILE A 96 -3.90 11.66 -1.61
CA ILE A 96 -2.68 10.88 -1.87
C ILE A 96 -2.03 10.46 -0.54
N GLU A 97 -2.01 11.35 0.45
CA GLU A 97 -1.51 11.04 1.80
C GLU A 97 -2.38 9.96 2.47
N ASP A 98 -3.71 10.05 2.36
CA ASP A 98 -4.60 8.99 2.86
C ASP A 98 -4.39 7.65 2.14
N CYS A 99 -4.22 7.67 0.81
CA CYS A 99 -3.89 6.47 0.04
C CYS A 99 -2.54 5.86 0.47
N ALA A 100 -1.57 6.70 0.83
CA ALA A 100 -0.26 6.24 1.28
C ALA A 100 -0.34 5.47 2.60
N VAL A 101 -1.24 5.85 3.51
CA VAL A 101 -1.51 5.06 4.73
C VAL A 101 -2.05 3.67 4.38
N ILE A 102 -2.99 3.58 3.43
CA ILE A 102 -3.57 2.31 2.99
C ILE A 102 -2.48 1.43 2.38
N GLN A 103 -1.65 1.97 1.47
CA GLN A 103 -0.55 1.21 0.89
C GLN A 103 0.48 0.80 1.94
N GLN A 104 0.84 1.69 2.87
CA GLN A 104 1.79 1.38 3.93
C GLN A 104 1.34 0.18 4.78
N LEU A 105 0.06 0.12 5.16
CA LEU A 105 -0.43 -0.92 6.06
C LEU A 105 -0.85 -2.21 5.34
N THR A 106 -1.38 -2.10 4.11
CA THR A 106 -1.89 -3.26 3.35
C THR A 106 -0.86 -3.86 2.40
N GLN A 107 0.09 -3.05 1.92
CA GLN A 107 1.08 -3.40 0.89
C GLN A 107 0.48 -3.89 -0.44
N ALA A 108 -0.83 -3.77 -0.64
CA ALA A 108 -1.56 -4.33 -1.78
C ALA A 108 -2.13 -3.27 -2.74
N THR A 109 -1.78 -2.00 -2.54
CA THR A 109 -2.38 -0.84 -3.21
C THR A 109 -1.35 0.19 -3.72
N PRO A 110 -0.34 -0.23 -4.50
CA PRO A 110 0.77 0.63 -4.90
C PRO A 110 0.39 1.75 -5.89
N THR A 111 -0.84 1.75 -6.43
CA THR A 111 -1.29 2.72 -7.42
C THR A 111 -2.61 3.39 -7.02
N VAL A 112 -2.78 4.64 -7.42
CA VAL A 112 -4.00 5.42 -7.22
C VAL A 112 -4.69 5.67 -8.57
N SER A 113 -5.99 5.38 -8.65
CA SER A 113 -6.84 5.73 -9.79
C SER A 113 -7.38 7.15 -9.60
N LEU A 114 -7.07 8.03 -10.55
CA LEU A 114 -7.51 9.43 -10.54
C LEU A 114 -8.82 9.62 -11.32
N HIS A 115 -9.63 10.59 -10.89
CA HIS A 115 -10.82 11.04 -11.61
C HIS A 115 -10.71 12.52 -11.98
N ILE A 116 -10.80 12.83 -13.27
CA ILE A 116 -10.81 14.20 -13.78
C ILE A 116 -12.28 14.60 -14.04
N PRO A 117 -12.75 15.81 -13.68
CA PRO A 117 -11.98 16.95 -13.17
C PRO A 117 -11.79 16.99 -11.64
N TRP A 118 -12.28 16.03 -10.87
CA TRP A 118 -12.25 16.08 -9.39
C TRP A 118 -10.83 16.22 -8.83
N ASP A 119 -9.87 15.54 -9.44
CA ASP A 119 -8.47 15.48 -9.00
C ASP A 119 -7.54 16.32 -9.90
N LYS A 120 -8.10 17.28 -10.65
CA LYS A 120 -7.31 18.10 -11.57
C LYS A 120 -6.29 18.96 -10.80
N ALA A 121 -5.02 18.69 -11.04
CA ALA A 121 -3.89 19.48 -10.55
C ALA A 121 -2.75 19.46 -11.58
N ASP A 122 -1.67 20.20 -11.30
CA ASP A 122 -0.45 20.12 -12.12
C ASP A 122 0.09 18.67 -12.13
N PRO A 123 0.27 18.05 -13.31
CA PRO A 123 0.71 16.66 -13.40
C PRO A 123 2.09 16.39 -12.76
N ASN A 124 2.99 17.37 -12.77
CA ASN A 124 4.31 17.21 -12.14
C ASN A 124 4.18 17.20 -10.61
N ARG A 125 3.36 18.10 -10.03
CA ARG A 125 3.02 18.06 -8.60
C ARG A 125 2.36 16.74 -8.20
N LEU A 126 1.46 16.19 -9.01
CA LEU A 126 0.83 14.89 -8.72
C LEU A 126 1.87 13.76 -8.65
N LYS A 127 2.74 13.66 -9.67
CA LYS A 127 3.83 12.67 -9.69
C LYS A 127 4.76 12.84 -8.50
N GLN A 128 5.14 14.08 -8.18
CA GLN A 128 6.02 14.37 -7.06
C GLN A 128 5.37 13.95 -5.73
N ALA A 129 4.11 14.31 -5.50
CA ALA A 129 3.38 13.95 -4.28
C ALA A 129 3.26 12.43 -4.09
N ALA A 130 2.87 11.70 -5.13
CA ALA A 130 2.77 10.24 -5.06
C ALA A 130 4.14 9.57 -4.84
N SER A 131 5.19 10.07 -5.50
CA SER A 131 6.54 9.49 -5.41
C SER A 131 7.15 9.55 -4.01
N ARG A 132 6.77 10.55 -3.18
CA ARG A 132 7.19 10.63 -1.76
C ARG A 132 6.85 9.36 -1.00
N PHE A 133 5.72 8.73 -1.31
CA PHE A 133 5.20 7.55 -0.62
C PHE A 133 5.39 6.24 -1.41
N GLY A 134 6.13 6.28 -2.53
CA GLY A 134 6.26 5.13 -3.43
C GLY A 134 4.96 4.75 -4.16
N LEU A 135 3.98 5.67 -4.24
CA LEU A 135 2.75 5.46 -4.99
C LEU A 135 2.93 5.78 -6.48
N GLY A 136 2.28 4.99 -7.32
CA GLY A 136 2.08 5.26 -8.74
C GLY A 136 0.64 5.70 -9.05
N PHE A 137 0.34 5.89 -10.34
CA PHE A 137 -1.02 6.14 -10.81
C PHE A 137 -1.46 5.03 -11.76
N ASP A 138 -2.71 4.60 -11.59
CA ASP A 138 -3.36 3.62 -12.45
C ASP A 138 -4.15 4.31 -13.58
N ALA A 139 -5.16 3.64 -14.15
CA ALA A 139 -6.02 4.18 -15.17
C ALA A 139 -6.68 5.51 -14.77
N MET A 140 -6.73 6.44 -15.73
CA MET A 140 -7.46 7.70 -15.60
C MET A 140 -8.96 7.46 -15.77
N ASN A 141 -9.77 8.18 -14.99
CA ASN A 141 -11.23 8.15 -15.05
C ASN A 141 -11.75 9.54 -15.48
N SER A 142 -12.75 9.54 -16.37
CA SER A 142 -13.31 10.73 -17.03
C SER A 142 -14.72 11.05 -16.56
#